data_AF-A0A1R3IPW3-F1
#
_entry.id   AF-A0A1R3IPW3-F1
#
_cell.length_a   1.000
_cell.length_b   1.000
_cell.length_c   1.000
_cell.angle_alpha   90.00
_cell.angle_beta   90.00
_cell.angle_gamma   90.00
#
_symmetry.space_group_name_H-M   'P 1'
#
loop_
_entity.id
_entity.type
_entity.pdbx_description
1 polymer ?
#
loop_
_entity_poly.entity_id
_entity_poly.type
_entity_poly.pdbx_seq_one_letter_code
_entity_poly.pdbx_strand_id
1 'polypeptide(L)'
;MTMKKLELVFIPTPAIGHFVSSVEFAKRLLLRDDRFSASFLVKAAAPHSVSVFLRPEVLGVKFIESHKFCVKDSIINQVLLPEPVSVVGLVVDTFTISMIDVATELGFPSYLFNTSGYLNPIPSNVLPSLLFDKDGGGYLCFLNLVRRFKETKAIINNSFEELESHAVKTLSELEDYINNKPIFTVGPLLDVLHGRQTQSSLRSAIRSNMRKL
;
A
#
# COMPACT_ATOMS: atom_id res chain seq x y z
N MET A 1 16.71 -19.93 -22.04
CA MET A 1 15.35 -19.43 -21.74
C MET A 1 15.46 -18.45 -20.59
N THR A 2 15.16 -17.17 -20.81
CA THR A 2 15.03 -16.18 -19.74
C THR A 2 13.83 -16.54 -18.87
N MET A 3 14.01 -16.69 -17.56
CA MET A 3 12.89 -16.96 -16.64
C MET A 3 11.94 -15.76 -16.61
N LYS A 4 10.64 -16.06 -16.63
CA LYS A 4 9.57 -15.07 -16.48
C LYS A 4 9.62 -14.49 -15.06
N LYS A 5 9.79 -13.18 -14.90
CA LYS A 5 9.80 -12.53 -13.59
C LYS A 5 8.42 -12.52 -12.94
N LEU A 6 8.41 -12.57 -11.60
CA LEU A 6 7.24 -12.41 -10.76
C LEU A 6 7.07 -10.93 -10.40
N GLU A 7 6.03 -10.30 -10.92
CA GLU A 7 5.83 -8.86 -10.80
C GLU A 7 4.84 -8.54 -9.67
N LEU A 8 5.24 -7.63 -8.77
CA LEU A 8 4.34 -7.00 -7.82
C LEU A 8 4.12 -5.55 -8.20
N VAL A 9 2.86 -5.14 -8.30
CA VAL A 9 2.50 -3.76 -8.61
C VAL A 9 2.08 -3.04 -7.33
N PHE A 10 2.83 -2.01 -6.96
CA PHE A 10 2.63 -1.19 -5.79
C PHE A 10 1.78 0.04 -6.12
N ILE A 11 0.76 0.27 -5.31
CA ILE A 11 -0.09 1.47 -5.37
C ILE A 11 -0.11 2.14 -3.99
N PRO A 12 0.97 2.84 -3.61
CA PRO A 12 1.03 3.52 -2.32
C PRO A 12 0.17 4.78 -2.34
N THR A 13 -0.29 5.17 -1.15
CA THR A 13 -0.88 6.50 -0.94
C THR A 13 0.14 7.59 -1.33
N PRO A 14 -0.27 8.68 -2.01
CA PRO A 14 0.63 9.74 -2.48
C PRO A 14 1.07 10.67 -1.34
N ALA A 15 1.61 10.09 -0.27
CA ALA A 15 2.15 10.75 0.89
C ALA A 15 3.54 10.17 1.18
N ILE A 16 4.48 11.02 1.58
CA ILE A 16 5.91 10.66 1.63
C ILE A 16 6.20 9.47 2.55
N GLY A 17 5.55 9.39 3.71
CA GLY A 17 5.74 8.27 4.66
C GLY A 17 5.25 6.93 4.10
N HIS A 18 4.12 6.93 3.41
CA HIS A 18 3.58 5.75 2.75
C HIS A 18 4.50 5.30 1.62
N PHE A 19 4.89 6.24 0.77
CA PHE A 19 5.74 5.96 -0.39
C PHE A 19 7.12 5.41 -0.01
N VAL A 20 7.81 6.05 0.94
CA VAL A 20 9.15 5.61 1.40
C VAL A 20 9.09 4.20 1.97
N SER A 21 8.12 3.91 2.83
CA SER A 21 7.96 2.58 3.43
C SER A 21 7.71 1.49 2.39
N SER A 22 6.86 1.76 1.39
CA SER A 22 6.61 0.82 0.28
C SER A 22 7.84 0.57 -0.57
N VAL A 23 8.64 1.62 -0.84
CA VAL A 23 9.90 1.49 -1.57
C VAL A 23 10.90 0.65 -0.78
N GLU A 24 11.05 0.88 0.53
CA GLU A 24 11.93 0.06 1.36
C GLU A 24 11.48 -1.39 1.45
N PHE A 25 10.17 -1.65 1.48
CA PHE A 25 9.65 -3.01 1.42
C PHE A 25 10.02 -3.69 0.11
N ALA A 26 9.74 -3.04 -1.03
CA ALA A 26 10.10 -3.58 -2.33
C ALA A 26 11.61 -3.84 -2.44
N LYS A 27 12.47 -2.91 -1.96
CA LYS A 27 13.91 -3.12 -1.96
C LYS A 27 14.32 -4.39 -1.21
N ARG A 28 13.80 -4.60 0.00
CA ARG A 28 14.11 -5.80 0.79
C ARG A 28 13.65 -7.08 0.09
N LEU A 29 12.48 -7.05 -0.55
CA LEU A 29 11.97 -8.20 -1.30
C LEU A 29 12.89 -8.54 -2.48
N LEU A 30 13.22 -7.53 -3.30
CA LEU A 30 14.06 -7.69 -4.50
C LEU A 30 15.50 -8.09 -4.16
N LEU A 31 16.00 -7.71 -2.97
CA LEU A 31 17.32 -8.14 -2.49
C LEU A 31 17.32 -9.60 -1.99
N ARG A 32 16.17 -10.12 -1.56
CA ARG A 32 16.05 -11.48 -1.02
C ARG A 32 15.77 -12.52 -2.10
N ASP A 33 15.10 -12.13 -3.18
CA ASP A 33 14.69 -13.04 -4.26
C ASP A 33 14.70 -12.31 -5.61
N ASP A 34 15.63 -12.72 -6.48
CA ASP A 34 15.92 -12.11 -7.79
C ASP A 34 14.85 -12.43 -8.86
N ARG A 35 13.94 -13.37 -8.56
CA ARG A 35 12.81 -13.70 -9.42
C ARG A 35 11.74 -12.62 -9.39
N PHE A 36 11.72 -11.80 -8.34
CA PHE A 36 10.76 -10.72 -8.21
C PHE A 36 11.20 -9.47 -8.99
N SER A 37 10.20 -8.72 -9.44
CA SER A 37 10.30 -7.33 -9.89
C SER A 37 9.14 -6.52 -9.32
N ALA A 38 9.32 -5.21 -9.29
CA ALA A 38 8.35 -4.29 -8.72
C ALA A 38 8.13 -3.07 -9.62
N SER A 39 6.86 -2.68 -9.73
CA SER A 39 6.40 -1.49 -10.45
C SER A 39 5.59 -0.63 -9.50
N PHE A 40 5.78 0.68 -9.57
CA PHE A 40 5.09 1.63 -8.71
C PHE A 40 4.19 2.53 -9.55
N LEU A 41 2.89 2.51 -9.27
CA LEU A 41 1.92 3.39 -9.90
C LEU A 41 1.57 4.51 -8.92
N VAL A 42 2.07 5.73 -9.18
CA VAL A 42 1.91 6.88 -8.29
C VAL A 42 1.22 8.02 -9.04
N LYS A 43 0.07 8.46 -8.54
CA LYS A 43 -0.61 9.69 -9.01
C LYS A 43 -0.19 10.87 -8.13
N ALA A 44 0.02 12.04 -8.73
CA ALA A 44 0.21 13.27 -7.97
C ALA A 44 -1.04 13.57 -7.10
N ALA A 45 -0.82 14.11 -5.89
CA ALA A 45 -1.90 14.53 -5.02
C ALA A 45 -2.80 15.58 -5.72
N ALA A 46 -4.08 15.62 -5.34
CA ALA A 46 -5.03 16.59 -5.88
C ALA A 46 -4.47 18.03 -5.76
N PRO A 47 -4.73 18.91 -6.75
CA PRO A 47 -4.31 20.30 -6.66
C PRO A 47 -4.91 20.95 -5.39
N HIS A 48 -4.12 21.78 -4.71
CA HIS A 48 -4.47 22.41 -3.43
C HIS A 48 -5.77 23.24 -3.48
N SER A 49 -6.26 23.59 -4.67
CA SER A 49 -7.52 24.31 -4.87
C SER A 49 -8.77 23.47 -4.58
N VAL A 50 -8.69 22.14 -4.67
CA VAL A 50 -9.83 21.23 -4.44
C VAL A 50 -9.99 20.90 -2.94
N SER A 51 -8.92 20.99 -2.15
CA SER A 51 -8.90 20.66 -0.71
C SER A 51 -9.51 21.74 0.21
N VAL A 52 -9.86 22.91 -0.31
CA VAL A 52 -10.28 24.06 0.52
C VAL A 52 -11.80 24.10 0.77
N PHE A 53 -12.62 23.43 -0.07
CA PHE A 53 -14.09 23.51 0.02
C PHE A 53 -14.78 22.24 0.55
N LEU A 54 -14.05 21.13 0.74
CA LEU A 54 -14.57 19.85 1.23
C LEU A 54 -13.58 19.22 2.23
N ARG A 55 -14.08 18.41 3.17
CA ARG A 55 -13.27 17.64 4.13
C ARG A 55 -12.13 16.89 3.39
N PRO A 56 -10.84 17.24 3.60
CA PRO A 56 -9.73 16.79 2.77
C PRO A 56 -9.58 15.27 2.68
N GLU A 57 -9.92 14.54 3.75
CA GLU A 57 -9.70 13.11 3.89
C GLU A 57 -10.69 12.29 3.05
N VAL A 58 -11.99 12.59 3.17
CA VAL A 58 -13.05 11.93 2.38
C VAL A 58 -12.87 12.24 0.89
N LEU A 59 -12.49 13.48 0.58
CA LEU A 59 -12.18 13.90 -0.78
C LEU A 59 -10.95 13.18 -1.33
N GLY A 60 -9.92 12.98 -0.52
CA GLY A 60 -8.73 12.21 -0.86
C GLY A 60 -9.06 10.77 -1.24
N VAL A 61 -9.93 10.10 -0.47
CA VAL A 61 -10.36 8.73 -0.77
C VAL A 61 -11.17 8.66 -2.07
N LYS A 62 -12.16 9.55 -2.24
CA LYS A 62 -12.94 9.61 -3.49
C LYS A 62 -12.09 9.95 -4.71
N PHE A 63 -11.10 10.83 -4.52
CA PHE A 63 -10.12 11.16 -5.55
C PHE A 63 -9.32 9.91 -5.91
N ILE A 64 -8.82 9.13 -4.96
CA ILE A 64 -8.13 7.87 -5.26
C ILE A 64 -9.04 6.91 -6.03
N GLU A 65 -10.29 6.74 -5.58
CA GLU A 65 -11.26 5.85 -6.23
C GLU A 65 -11.56 6.21 -7.69
N SER A 66 -11.60 7.51 -8.03
CA SER A 66 -11.82 7.94 -9.42
C SER A 66 -10.69 7.52 -10.37
N HIS A 67 -9.54 7.11 -9.86
CA HIS A 67 -8.39 6.67 -10.65
C HIS A 67 -8.35 5.18 -10.95
N LYS A 68 -9.33 4.38 -10.54
CA LYS A 68 -9.39 2.93 -10.83
C LYS A 68 -9.16 2.62 -12.32
N PHE A 69 -9.80 3.40 -13.20
CA PHE A 69 -9.63 3.25 -14.64
C PHE A 69 -8.17 3.50 -15.08
N CYS A 70 -7.56 4.59 -14.62
CA CYS A 70 -6.16 4.92 -14.93
C CYS A 70 -5.18 3.86 -14.42
N VAL A 71 -5.43 3.33 -13.21
CA VAL A 71 -4.64 2.24 -12.63
C VAL A 71 -4.75 1.00 -13.50
N LYS A 72 -5.97 0.58 -13.85
CA LYS A 72 -6.20 -0.58 -14.71
C LYS A 72 -5.51 -0.46 -16.05
N ASP A 73 -5.71 0.68 -16.72
CA ASP A 73 -5.10 0.98 -18.01
C ASP A 73 -3.56 0.94 -17.93
N SER A 74 -2.99 1.50 -16.86
CA SER A 74 -1.53 1.51 -16.66
C SER A 74 -0.97 0.13 -16.35
N ILE A 75 -1.68 -0.72 -15.59
CA ILE A 75 -1.26 -2.11 -15.38
C ILE A 75 -1.23 -2.85 -16.73
N ILE A 76 -2.25 -2.69 -17.56
CA ILE A 76 -2.31 -3.32 -18.87
C ILE A 76 -1.17 -2.80 -19.75
N ASN A 77 -1.14 -1.49 -20.00
CA ASN A 77 -0.31 -0.91 -21.04
C ASN A 77 1.17 -0.76 -20.65
N GLN A 78 1.46 -0.62 -19.35
CA GLN A 78 2.81 -0.29 -18.88
C GLN A 78 3.49 -1.40 -18.07
N VAL A 79 2.73 -2.42 -17.65
CA VAL A 79 3.27 -3.59 -16.92
C VAL A 79 3.09 -4.87 -17.72
N LEU A 80 1.89 -5.18 -18.23
CA LEU A 80 1.60 -6.45 -18.90
C LEU A 80 2.03 -6.48 -20.37
N LEU A 81 1.85 -5.38 -21.11
CA LEU A 81 2.19 -5.32 -22.55
C LEU A 81 3.70 -5.25 -22.86
N PRO A 82 4.55 -4.50 -22.12
CA PRO A 82 5.94 -4.30 -22.54
C PRO A 82 6.81 -5.55 -22.48
N GLU A 83 6.64 -6.39 -21.45
CA GLU A 83 7.43 -7.61 -21.26
C GLU A 83 6.57 -8.74 -20.67
N PRO A 84 6.85 -10.01 -21.01
CA PRO A 84 6.16 -11.14 -20.42
C PRO A 84 6.53 -11.26 -18.93
N VAL A 85 5.67 -10.73 -18.05
CA VAL A 85 5.77 -10.84 -16.60
C VAL A 85 4.60 -11.61 -16.02
N SER A 86 4.79 -12.20 -14.85
CA SER A 86 3.71 -12.87 -14.11
C SER A 86 3.32 -11.98 -12.96
N VAL A 87 2.24 -11.21 -13.11
CA VAL A 87 1.75 -10.38 -12.00
C VAL A 87 1.25 -11.30 -10.89
N VAL A 88 1.95 -11.30 -9.76
CA VAL A 88 1.66 -12.17 -8.61
C VAL A 88 0.90 -11.44 -7.50
N GLY A 89 0.64 -10.15 -7.68
CA GLY A 89 -0.33 -9.41 -6.91
C GLY A 89 -0.21 -7.89 -6.97
N LEU A 90 -1.26 -7.24 -6.48
CA LEU A 90 -1.31 -5.81 -6.22
C LEU A 90 -1.00 -5.55 -4.74
N VAL A 91 -0.07 -4.65 -4.46
CA VAL A 91 0.23 -4.20 -3.09
C VAL A 91 -0.38 -2.82 -2.89
N VAL A 92 -1.39 -2.74 -2.04
CA VAL A 92 -2.18 -1.53 -1.79
C VAL A 92 -1.97 -1.06 -0.35
N ASP A 93 -2.14 0.23 -0.12
CA ASP A 93 -2.12 0.88 1.19
C ASP A 93 -3.56 1.02 1.73
N THR A 94 -3.72 1.35 3.02
CA THR A 94 -5.04 1.58 3.64
C THR A 94 -5.91 2.56 2.86
N PHE A 95 -5.36 3.68 2.36
CA PHE A 95 -6.16 4.66 1.60
C PHE A 95 -6.32 4.31 0.12
N THR A 96 -5.54 3.34 -0.40
CA THR A 96 -5.66 2.84 -1.78
C THR A 96 -6.30 1.45 -1.87
N ILE A 97 -6.86 0.95 -0.76
CA ILE A 97 -7.54 -0.35 -0.67
C ILE A 97 -8.68 -0.49 -1.69
N SER A 98 -9.25 0.60 -2.19
CA SER A 98 -10.25 0.53 -3.26
C SER A 98 -9.72 -0.05 -4.58
N MET A 99 -8.40 -0.09 -4.78
CA MET A 99 -7.76 -0.67 -5.96
C MET A 99 -7.80 -2.20 -5.99
N ILE A 100 -8.26 -2.86 -4.93
CA ILE A 100 -8.52 -4.31 -4.98
C ILE A 100 -9.62 -4.66 -5.98
N ASP A 101 -10.53 -3.72 -6.30
CA ASP A 101 -11.50 -3.89 -7.38
C ASP A 101 -10.79 -4.09 -8.73
N VAL A 102 -9.76 -3.27 -9.01
CA VAL A 102 -8.95 -3.38 -10.22
C VAL A 102 -8.17 -4.70 -10.25
N ALA A 103 -7.59 -5.09 -9.11
CA ALA A 103 -6.92 -6.39 -9.00
C ALA A 103 -7.87 -7.56 -9.30
N THR A 104 -9.08 -7.51 -8.74
CA THR A 104 -10.11 -8.53 -8.91
C THR A 104 -10.55 -8.64 -10.36
N GLU A 105 -10.80 -7.50 -11.02
CA GLU A 105 -11.12 -7.46 -12.46
C GLU A 105 -10.02 -8.04 -13.34
N LEU A 106 -8.75 -7.89 -12.95
CA LEU A 106 -7.59 -8.42 -13.67
C LEU A 106 -7.20 -9.85 -13.23
N GLY A 107 -7.89 -10.42 -12.25
CA GLY A 107 -7.61 -11.77 -11.73
C GLY A 107 -6.36 -11.86 -10.85
N PHE A 108 -5.90 -10.75 -10.27
CA PHE A 108 -4.72 -10.71 -9.39
C PHE A 108 -5.12 -10.72 -7.91
N PRO A 109 -4.36 -11.41 -7.04
CA PRO A 109 -4.55 -11.25 -5.60
C PRO A 109 -4.10 -9.86 -5.16
N SER A 110 -4.67 -9.37 -4.07
CA SER A 110 -4.26 -8.11 -3.44
C SER A 110 -3.64 -8.36 -2.07
N TYR A 111 -2.62 -7.58 -1.71
CA TYR A 111 -1.97 -7.58 -0.40
C TYR A 111 -2.08 -6.17 0.18
N LEU A 112 -2.55 -6.07 1.42
CA LEU A 112 -2.54 -4.79 2.13
C LEU A 112 -1.17 -4.58 2.74
N PHE A 113 -0.52 -3.47 2.43
CA PHE A 113 0.69 -3.01 3.10
C PHE A 113 0.36 -1.81 3.97
N ASN A 114 0.33 -2.00 5.29
CA ASN A 114 0.07 -0.96 6.25
C ASN A 114 1.38 -0.37 6.79
N THR A 115 1.46 0.94 6.81
CA THR A 115 2.64 1.70 7.26
C THR A 115 2.55 2.17 8.69
N SER A 116 1.39 2.01 9.34
CA SER A 116 1.13 2.48 10.70
C SER A 116 1.09 1.31 11.69
N GLY A 117 1.84 1.45 12.79
CA GLY A 117 1.79 0.59 13.97
C GLY A 117 1.49 1.40 15.23
N TYR A 118 0.96 0.74 16.26
CA TYR A 118 0.71 1.38 17.56
C TYR A 118 1.35 0.59 18.69
N LEU A 119 2.32 1.20 19.37
CA LEU A 119 2.95 0.61 20.53
C LEU A 119 2.07 0.64 21.78
N ASN A 120 1.36 1.76 21.99
CA ASN A 120 0.56 2.01 23.18
C ASN A 120 -0.87 2.40 22.81
N PRO A 121 -1.85 2.21 23.71
CA PRO A 121 -3.19 2.77 23.53
C PRO A 121 -3.10 4.26 23.20
N ILE A 122 -3.78 4.65 22.14
CA ILE A 122 -3.71 6.01 21.60
C ILE A 122 -4.76 6.87 22.31
N PRO A 123 -4.37 7.98 22.93
CA PRO A 123 -5.33 8.96 23.42
C PRO A 123 -6.28 9.41 22.30
N SER A 124 -7.58 9.52 22.59
CA SER A 124 -8.56 9.88 21.56
C SER A 124 -8.26 11.23 20.89
N ASN A 125 -7.64 12.17 21.60
CA ASN A 125 -7.31 13.50 21.05
C ASN A 125 -6.20 13.50 19.98
N VAL A 126 -5.44 12.41 19.80
CA VAL A 126 -4.43 12.30 18.74
C VAL A 126 -4.86 11.37 17.60
N LEU A 127 -6.06 10.80 17.69
CA LEU A 127 -6.65 10.04 16.60
C LEU A 127 -6.99 10.98 15.43
N PRO A 128 -6.91 10.50 14.17
CA PRO A 128 -7.31 11.29 13.01
C PRO A 128 -8.74 11.85 13.18
N SER A 129 -8.92 13.13 12.85
CA SER A 129 -10.22 13.84 12.88
C SER A 129 -11.33 13.06 12.16
N LEU A 130 -10.98 12.35 11.09
CA LEU A 130 -11.83 11.46 10.31
C LEU A 130 -12.59 10.43 11.19
N LEU A 131 -11.98 9.94 12.28
CA LEU A 131 -12.60 8.96 13.17
C LEU A 131 -13.70 9.55 14.06
N PHE A 132 -13.75 10.88 14.21
CA PHE A 132 -14.74 11.56 15.04
C PHE A 132 -15.89 12.19 14.23
N ASP A 133 -15.74 12.26 12.90
CA ASP A 133 -16.72 12.90 12.02
C ASP A 133 -17.88 11.95 11.68
N LYS A 134 -18.87 11.87 12.59
CA LYS A 134 -20.08 11.04 12.42
C LYS A 134 -21.03 11.61 11.36
N ASP A 135 -21.19 12.92 11.32
CA ASP A 135 -22.21 13.59 10.49
C ASP A 135 -21.68 13.97 9.10
N GLY A 136 -20.37 14.26 8.97
CA GLY A 136 -19.72 14.60 7.70
C GLY A 136 -19.27 13.39 6.88
N GLY A 137 -19.59 12.17 7.34
CA GLY A 137 -19.29 10.93 6.62
C GLY A 137 -17.84 10.47 6.71
N GLY A 138 -16.98 11.18 7.45
CA GLY A 138 -15.59 10.80 7.66
C GLY A 138 -15.43 9.44 8.35
N TYR A 139 -16.16 9.23 9.44
CA TYR A 139 -16.11 7.96 10.18
C TYR A 139 -16.56 6.79 9.30
N LEU A 140 -17.67 6.96 8.58
CA LEU A 140 -18.16 5.95 7.63
C LEU A 140 -17.18 5.69 6.49
N CYS A 141 -16.53 6.74 5.97
CA CYS A 141 -15.50 6.61 4.95
C CYS A 141 -14.35 5.73 5.43
N PHE A 142 -13.80 6.00 6.62
CA PHE A 142 -12.71 5.18 7.19
C PHE A 142 -13.14 3.74 7.48
N LEU A 143 -14.31 3.55 8.09
CA LEU A 143 -14.87 2.22 8.33
C LEU A 143 -15.00 1.41 7.03
N ASN A 144 -15.42 2.05 5.94
CA ASN A 144 -15.53 1.39 4.66
C ASN A 144 -14.18 0.96 4.11
N LEU A 145 -13.09 1.69 4.35
CA LEU A 145 -11.74 1.25 3.98
C LEU A 145 -11.32 0.02 4.78
N VAL A 146 -11.45 0.05 6.10
CA VAL A 146 -11.02 -1.02 7.02
C VAL A 146 -11.80 -2.32 6.77
N ARG A 147 -13.10 -2.24 6.48
CA ARG A 147 -13.95 -3.40 6.16
C ARG A 147 -13.43 -4.23 4.98
N ARG A 148 -12.68 -3.61 4.07
CA ARG A 148 -12.13 -4.26 2.88
C ARG A 148 -10.82 -5.00 3.14
N PHE A 149 -10.23 -4.87 4.34
CA PHE A 149 -8.97 -5.55 4.65
C PHE A 149 -9.11 -7.08 4.51
N LYS A 150 -10.28 -7.64 4.86
CA LYS A 150 -10.61 -9.06 4.73
C LYS A 150 -10.70 -9.57 3.28
N GLU A 151 -10.82 -8.68 2.31
CA GLU A 151 -10.84 -9.03 0.88
C GLU A 151 -9.41 -9.31 0.36
N THR A 152 -8.38 -8.82 1.06
CA THR A 152 -6.99 -9.07 0.69
C THR A 152 -6.58 -10.51 0.95
N LYS A 153 -5.50 -10.96 0.31
CA LYS A 153 -4.92 -12.28 0.50
C LYS A 153 -4.12 -12.35 1.80
N ALA A 154 -3.43 -11.27 2.15
CA ALA A 154 -2.72 -11.12 3.41
C ALA A 154 -2.48 -9.64 3.73
N ILE A 155 -2.21 -9.37 5.00
CA ILE A 155 -1.85 -8.06 5.53
C ILE A 155 -0.34 -8.07 5.83
N ILE A 156 0.35 -7.04 5.42
CA ILE A 156 1.78 -6.82 5.65
C ILE A 156 1.90 -5.52 6.43
N ASN A 157 2.46 -5.57 7.62
CA ASN A 157 2.58 -4.44 8.51
C ASN A 157 4.04 -4.02 8.63
N ASN A 158 4.31 -2.72 8.47
CA ASN A 158 5.62 -2.12 8.73
C ASN A 158 5.88 -2.00 10.24
N SER A 159 5.94 -3.13 10.92
CA SER A 159 6.16 -3.27 12.36
C SER A 159 7.04 -4.49 12.65
N PHE A 160 7.55 -4.62 13.86
CA PHE A 160 8.30 -5.79 14.34
C PHE A 160 7.89 -6.12 15.77
N GLU A 161 7.96 -7.41 16.11
CA GLU A 161 7.36 -7.97 17.33
C GLU A 161 7.96 -7.39 18.61
N GLU A 162 9.28 -7.18 18.63
CA GLU A 162 9.99 -6.65 19.80
C GLU A 162 9.59 -5.20 20.11
N LEU A 163 9.18 -4.44 19.10
CA LEU A 163 8.65 -3.10 19.32
C LEU A 163 7.17 -3.19 19.71
N GLU A 164 6.30 -3.77 18.88
CA GLU A 164 4.85 -3.64 19.05
C GLU A 164 4.13 -4.94 19.41
N SER A 165 4.61 -5.65 20.43
CA SER A 165 4.01 -6.90 20.90
C SER A 165 2.50 -6.80 21.19
N HIS A 166 2.04 -5.64 21.68
CA HIS A 166 0.61 -5.36 21.88
C HIS A 166 -0.15 -5.29 20.56
N ALA A 167 0.36 -4.58 19.55
CA ALA A 167 -0.27 -4.50 18.24
C ALA A 167 -0.34 -5.86 17.55
N VAL A 168 0.74 -6.65 17.62
CA VAL A 168 0.79 -8.01 17.06
C VAL A 168 -0.25 -8.91 17.74
N LYS A 169 -0.34 -8.87 19.08
CA LYS A 169 -1.34 -9.63 19.82
C LYS A 169 -2.78 -9.21 19.49
N THR A 170 -3.06 -7.92 19.45
CA THR A 170 -4.39 -7.41 19.07
C THR A 170 -4.75 -7.75 17.62
N LEU A 171 -3.76 -7.73 16.72
CA LEU A 171 -3.97 -8.15 15.33
C LEU A 171 -4.29 -9.66 15.23
N SER A 172 -3.67 -10.49 16.06
CA SER A 172 -4.05 -11.91 16.16
C SER A 172 -5.44 -12.11 16.77
N GLU A 173 -5.82 -11.30 17.76
CA GLU A 173 -7.20 -11.31 18.30
C GLU A 173 -8.24 -10.81 17.25
N LEU A 174 -7.80 -10.09 16.22
CA LEU A 174 -8.62 -9.64 15.09
C LEU A 174 -8.64 -10.64 13.93
N GLU A 175 -7.96 -11.79 14.02
CA GLU A 175 -7.88 -12.79 12.94
C GLU A 175 -9.26 -13.23 12.46
N ASP A 176 -10.18 -13.52 13.38
CA ASP A 176 -11.57 -13.86 13.05
C ASP A 176 -12.28 -12.75 12.27
N TYR A 177 -12.03 -11.48 12.62
CA TYR A 177 -12.63 -10.32 11.96
C TYR A 177 -12.13 -10.14 10.52
N ILE A 178 -10.88 -10.54 10.25
CA ILE A 178 -10.28 -10.45 8.93
C ILE A 178 -10.42 -11.74 8.12
N ASN A 179 -11.22 -12.72 8.54
CA ASN A 179 -11.37 -14.04 7.92
C ASN A 179 -10.07 -14.88 7.96
N ASN A 180 -9.36 -14.88 9.08
CA ASN A 180 -8.15 -15.66 9.33
C ASN A 180 -7.06 -15.45 8.27
N LYS A 181 -6.91 -14.19 7.82
CA LYS A 181 -5.90 -13.82 6.83
C LYS A 181 -4.52 -13.72 7.49
N PRO A 182 -3.46 -14.21 6.83
CA PRO A 182 -2.11 -14.07 7.35
C PRO A 182 -1.73 -12.59 7.54
N ILE A 183 -1.08 -12.30 8.65
CA ILE A 183 -0.51 -10.99 8.97
C ILE A 183 1.01 -11.14 9.08
N PHE A 184 1.76 -10.34 8.33
CA PHE A 184 3.23 -10.37 8.31
C PHE A 184 3.80 -9.06 8.86
N THR A 185 4.64 -9.15 9.88
CA THR A 185 5.43 -8.01 10.38
C THR A 185 6.79 -7.99 9.66
N VAL A 186 7.08 -6.91 8.92
CA VAL A 186 8.29 -6.80 8.07
C VAL A 186 9.15 -5.56 8.37
N GLY A 187 8.80 -4.86 9.45
CA GLY A 187 9.44 -3.64 9.92
C GLY A 187 10.74 -3.87 10.69
N PRO A 188 11.41 -2.78 11.11
CA PRO A 188 11.10 -1.41 10.71
C PRO A 188 11.65 -1.12 9.31
N LEU A 189 10.81 -0.65 8.39
CA LEU A 189 11.17 -0.21 7.04
C LEU A 189 11.42 1.30 7.09
N LEU A 190 12.66 1.65 7.40
CA LEU A 190 13.15 3.02 7.46
C LEU A 190 14.19 3.22 6.35
N ASP A 191 14.31 4.43 5.81
CA ASP A 191 15.36 4.80 4.86
C ASP A 191 16.71 4.94 5.61
N VAL A 192 17.24 3.81 6.09
CA VAL A 192 18.53 3.76 6.80
C VAL A 192 19.63 3.58 5.75
N LEU A 193 20.13 4.69 5.20
CA LEU A 193 21.16 4.65 4.14
C LEU A 193 22.55 4.93 4.67
N HIS A 194 23.38 3.88 4.71
CA HIS A 194 24.84 4.02 4.66
C HIS A 194 25.56 3.05 3.69
N GLY A 195 24.85 2.27 2.84
CA GLY A 195 25.47 1.33 1.87
C GLY A 195 25.40 1.80 0.41
N ARG A 196 26.51 2.28 -0.17
CA ARG A 196 26.51 3.17 -1.36
C ARG A 196 26.50 2.54 -2.77
N GLN A 197 26.58 1.22 -2.99
CA GLN A 197 26.68 0.68 -4.37
C GLN A 197 25.54 -0.26 -4.82
N THR A 198 25.09 -1.20 -4.01
CA THR A 198 23.98 -2.11 -4.40
C THR A 198 22.63 -1.38 -4.42
N GLN A 199 22.47 -0.37 -3.56
CA GLN A 199 21.25 0.42 -3.48
C GLN A 199 21.10 1.46 -4.59
N SER A 200 22.18 1.96 -5.22
CA SER A 200 22.05 2.93 -6.32
C SER A 200 21.43 2.27 -7.55
N SER A 201 21.87 1.06 -7.91
CA SER A 201 21.31 0.27 -9.00
C SER A 201 19.86 -0.13 -8.72
N LEU A 202 19.54 -0.55 -7.49
CA LEU A 202 18.17 -0.90 -7.09
C LEU A 202 17.24 0.33 -7.04
N ARG A 203 17.74 1.47 -6.54
CA ARG A 203 17.03 2.76 -6.60
C ARG A 203 16.79 3.17 -8.04
N SER A 204 17.76 2.98 -8.93
CA SER A 204 17.61 3.25 -10.35
C SER A 204 16.57 2.33 -10.99
N ALA A 205 16.57 1.04 -10.66
CA ALA A 205 15.60 0.06 -11.18
C ALA A 205 14.17 0.34 -10.67
N ILE A 206 14.01 0.65 -9.39
CA ILE A 206 12.70 1.08 -8.85
C ILE A 206 12.27 2.40 -9.49
N ARG A 207 13.20 3.33 -9.69
CA ARG A 207 12.91 4.63 -10.31
C ARG A 207 12.56 4.52 -11.79
N SER A 208 13.17 3.61 -12.54
CA SER A 208 12.78 3.33 -13.93
C SER A 208 11.39 2.69 -14.02
N ASN A 209 10.99 1.96 -12.97
CA ASN A 209 9.69 1.31 -12.87
C ASN A 209 8.62 2.16 -12.14
N MET A 210 8.95 3.39 -11.75
CA MET A 210 7.96 4.35 -11.30
C MET A 210 7.22 4.92 -12.50
N ARG A 211 5.92 4.63 -12.57
CA ARG A 211 5.01 5.17 -13.57
C ARG A 211 4.14 6.24 -12.91
N LYS A 212 4.12 7.43 -13.53
CA LYS A 212 3.17 8.47 -13.16
C LYS A 212 1.84 8.18 -13.83
N LEU A 213 0.78 8.10 -13.03
CA LEU A 213 -0.60 7.97 -13.50
C LEU A 213 -1.21 9.32 -13.87
#